data_AF-A0A1G2CUW1-F1
#
_entry.id   AF-A0A1G2CUW1-F1
#
_cell.length_a   1.000
_cell.length_b   1.000
_cell.length_c   1.000
_cell.angle_alpha   90.00
_cell.angle_beta   90.00
_cell.angle_gamma   90.00
#
_symmetry.space_group_name_H-M   'P 1'
#
loop_
_entity.id
_entity.type
_entity.pdbx_description
1 polymer ?
#
loop_
_entity_poly.entity_id
_entity_poly.type
_entity_poly.pdbx_seq_one_letter_code
_entity_poly.pdbx_strand_id
1 'polypeptide(L)' 'MQSNHAYNLMKQYVQEHKSLWRIKRDYIKDAKGHPDAIAFWKKMQVEKEKHLAELQKLVAKYTK' A
#
# COMPACT_ATOMS: atom_id res chain seq x y z
N MET A 1 1.26 -10.57 24.90
CA MET A 1 1.15 -10.98 23.47
C MET A 1 0.76 -9.80 22.54
N GLN A 2 1.22 -8.57 22.83
CA GLN A 2 0.96 -7.38 21.99
C GLN A 2 2.00 -7.19 20.86
N SER A 3 3.19 -7.82 20.97
CA SER A 3 4.28 -7.63 20.01
C SER A 3 3.92 -8.10 18.61
N ASN A 4 3.26 -9.25 18.45
CA ASN A 4 3.02 -9.83 17.12
C ASN A 4 1.97 -9.05 16.31
N HIS A 5 0.89 -8.55 16.93
CA HIS A 5 -0.16 -7.86 16.18
C HIS A 5 0.28 -6.47 15.70
N ALA A 6 0.82 -5.64 16.60
CA ALA A 6 1.33 -4.32 16.22
C ALA A 6 2.48 -4.42 15.21
N TYR A 7 3.35 -5.42 15.37
CA TYR A 7 4.42 -5.70 14.42
C TYR A 7 3.90 -6.13 13.05
N ASN A 8 2.85 -6.98 13.00
CA ASN A 8 2.23 -7.36 11.73
C ASN A 8 1.61 -6.16 11.02
N LEU A 9 0.96 -5.25 11.74
CA LEU A 9 0.41 -4.00 11.18
C LEU A 9 1.52 -3.10 10.61
N MET A 10 2.63 -2.92 11.34
CA MET A 10 3.78 -2.14 10.85
C MET A 10 4.44 -2.81 9.64
N LYS A 11 4.59 -4.13 9.66
CA LYS A 11 5.08 -4.89 8.50
C LYS A 11 4.20 -4.66 7.28
N GLN A 12 2.88 -4.78 7.43
CA GLN A 12 1.94 -4.57 6.34
C GLN A 12 2.03 -3.13 5.81
N TYR A 13 2.08 -2.14 6.71
CA TYR A 13 2.22 -0.74 6.33
C TYR A 13 3.46 -0.48 5.46
N VAL A 14 4.61 -1.06 5.82
CA VAL A 14 5.85 -0.95 5.04
C VAL A 14 5.72 -1.64 3.67
N GLN A 15 5.11 -2.83 3.61
CA GLN A 15 4.92 -3.53 2.34
C GLN A 15 3.99 -2.78 1.38
N GLU A 16 2.90 -2.21 1.90
CA GLU A 16 1.98 -1.41 1.10
C GLU A 16 2.64 -0.15 0.56
N HIS A 17 3.46 0.55 1.38
CA HIS A 17 4.24 1.70 0.92
C HIS A 17 5.21 1.33 -0.20
N LYS A 18 5.97 0.24 -0.04
CA LYS A 18 6.89 -0.27 -1.09
C LYS A 18 6.15 -0.64 -2.35
N SER A 19 4.98 -1.29 -2.22
CA SER A 19 4.15 -1.63 -3.38
C SER A 19 3.61 -0.40 -4.08
N LEU A 20 3.12 0.59 -3.34
CA LEU A 20 2.61 1.85 -3.88
C LEU A 20 3.69 2.61 -4.65
N TRP A 21 4.89 2.67 -4.10
CA TRP A 21 6.02 3.32 -4.76
C TRP A 21 6.37 2.65 -6.09
N ARG A 22 6.41 1.30 -6.15
CA ARG A 22 6.67 0.56 -7.41
C ARG A 22 5.59 0.83 -8.45
N ILE A 23 4.32 0.86 -8.04
CA ILE A 23 3.20 1.17 -8.92
C ILE A 23 3.35 2.58 -9.52
N LYS A 24 3.62 3.58 -8.68
CA LYS A 24 3.77 4.98 -9.10
C LYS A 24 5.00 5.21 -9.97
N ARG A 25 6.12 4.57 -9.64
CA ARG A 25 7.41 4.83 -10.29
C ARG A 25 7.59 4.05 -11.58
N ASP A 26 7.21 2.78 -11.56
CA ASP A 26 7.62 1.80 -12.57
C ASP A 26 6.39 1.22 -13.29
N TYR A 27 5.45 0.58 -12.58
CA TYR A 27 4.42 -0.26 -13.25
C TYR A 27 3.46 0.49 -14.16
N ILE A 28 3.05 1.71 -13.79
CA ILE A 28 2.18 2.54 -14.67
C ILE A 28 2.92 2.94 -15.94
N LYS A 29 4.23 3.16 -15.87
CA LYS A 29 5.06 3.51 -17.04
C LYS A 29 5.27 2.29 -17.91
N ASP A 30 5.54 1.14 -17.30
CA ASP A 30 5.78 -0.12 -18.01
C ASP A 30 4.50 -0.63 -18.70
N ALA A 31 3.32 -0.31 -18.16
CA ALA A 31 2.02 -0.62 -18.75
C ALA A 31 1.63 0.31 -19.93
N LYS A 32 2.52 1.20 -20.39
CA LYS A 32 2.24 2.11 -21.51
C LYS A 32 1.86 1.32 -22.77
N GLY A 33 0.72 1.64 -23.36
CA GLY A 33 0.18 0.92 -24.52
C GLY A 33 -0.89 -0.11 -24.18
N HIS A 34 -1.14 -0.36 -22.88
CA HIS A 34 -2.18 -1.27 -22.38
C HIS A 34 -3.16 -0.51 -21.48
N PRO A 35 -4.23 0.08 -22.05
CA PRO A 35 -5.15 0.96 -21.31
C PRO A 35 -5.83 0.28 -20.11
N ASP A 36 -6.16 -0.99 -20.24
CA ASP A 36 -6.73 -1.84 -19.20
C ASP A 36 -5.75 -2.04 -18.03
N ALA A 37 -4.49 -2.35 -18.32
CA ALA A 37 -3.45 -2.49 -17.30
C ALA A 37 -3.19 -1.16 -16.58
N ILE A 38 -3.16 -0.03 -17.29
CA ILE A 38 -3.02 1.30 -16.68
C ILE A 38 -4.20 1.60 -15.74
N ALA A 39 -5.42 1.31 -16.18
CA ALA A 39 -6.62 1.52 -15.35
C ALA A 39 -6.56 0.67 -14.08
N PHE A 40 -6.15 -0.59 -14.19
CA PHE A 40 -5.92 -1.48 -13.05
C PHE A 40 -4.89 -0.91 -12.08
N TRP A 41 -3.72 -0.50 -12.56
CA TRP A 41 -2.67 0.05 -11.69
C TRP A 41 -3.08 1.35 -11.01
N LYS A 42 -3.81 2.23 -11.70
CA LYS A 42 -4.38 3.45 -11.11
C LYS A 42 -5.40 3.13 -10.03
N LYS A 43 -6.29 2.16 -10.25
CA LYS A 43 -7.25 1.70 -9.23
C LYS A 43 -6.50 1.15 -8.01
N MET A 44 -5.51 0.29 -8.23
CA MET A 44 -4.70 -0.31 -7.17
C MET A 44 -3.91 0.75 -6.38
N GLN A 45 -3.43 1.81 -7.04
CA GLN A 45 -2.78 2.94 -6.38
C GLN A 45 -3.72 3.61 -5.36
N VAL A 46 -4.94 3.95 -5.76
CA VAL A 46 -5.93 4.62 -4.90
C VAL A 46 -6.35 3.73 -3.73
N GLU A 47 -6.56 2.44 -3.97
CA GLU A 47 -6.89 1.48 -2.90
C GLU A 47 -5.76 1.36 -1.88
N LYS A 48 -4.50 1.31 -2.33
CA LYS A 48 -3.34 1.25 -1.44
C LYS A 48 -3.16 2.51 -0.61
N GLU A 49 -3.43 3.69 -1.17
CA GLU A 49 -3.42 4.95 -0.41
C GLU A 49 -4.45 4.92 0.73
N LYS A 50 -5.65 4.39 0.48
CA LYS A 50 -6.67 4.19 1.51
C LYS A 50 -6.21 3.21 2.58
N HIS A 51 -5.70 2.04 2.18
CA HIS A 51 -5.19 1.03 3.12
C HIS A 51 -4.05 1.57 3.99
N LEU A 52 -3.16 2.38 3.43
CA LEU A 52 -2.08 3.03 4.19
C LEU A 52 -2.62 3.98 5.25
N ALA A 53 -3.65 4.78 4.94
CA ALA A 53 -4.29 5.66 5.91
C ALA A 53 -4.96 4.88 7.06
N GLU A 54 -5.60 3.75 6.74
CA GLU A 54 -6.21 2.86 7.75
C GLU A 54 -5.16 2.15 8.60
N LEU A 55 -4.13 1.58 7.96
CA LEU A 55 -3.01 0.94 8.64
C LEU A 55 -2.29 1.92 9.57
N GLN A 56 -2.10 3.18 9.16
CA GLN A 56 -1.51 4.20 10.02
C GLN A 56 -2.33 4.45 11.28
N LYS A 57 -3.67 4.53 11.16
CA LYS A 57 -4.58 4.66 12.30
C LYS A 57 -4.51 3.45 13.23
N LEU A 58 -4.48 2.24 12.67
CA LEU A 58 -4.39 1.00 13.44
C LEU A 58 -3.03 0.89 14.16
N VAL A 59 -1.92 1.14 13.46
CA VAL A 59 -0.59 1.17 14.07
C VAL A 59 -0.59 2.14 15.25
N ALA A 60 -1.02 3.40 15.05
CA ALA A 60 -1.07 4.39 16.12
C ALA A 60 -1.95 3.98 17.32
N LYS A 61 -3.00 3.19 17.09
CA LYS A 61 -3.88 2.67 18.14
C LYS A 61 -3.23 1.55 18.97
N TYR A 62 -2.43 0.69 18.34
CA TYR A 62 -1.84 -0.50 18.97
C TYR A 62 -0.36 -0.33 19.38
N THR A 63 0.27 0.81 19.06
CA THR A 63 1.61 1.18 19.53
C THR A 63 1.61 2.27 20.60
N LYS A 64 0.44 2.79 20.98
CA LYS A 64 0.27 3.59 22.21
C LYS A 64 0.11 2.66 23.40
#